data_AF-A0A7G4RHF1-F1
#
_entry.id   AF-A0A7G4RHF1-F1
#
_cell.length_a   1.000
_cell.length_b   1.000
_cell.length_c   1.000
_cell.angle_alpha   90.00
_cell.angle_beta   90.00
_cell.angle_gamma   90.00
#
_symmetry.space_group_name_H-M   'P 1'
#
loop_
_entity.id
_entity.type
_entity.pdbx_description
1 polymer ?
#
loop_
_entity_poly.entity_id
_entity_poly.type
_entity_poly.pdbx_seq_one_letter_code
_entity_poly.pdbx_strand_id
1 'polypeptide(L)'
;MSLCPCGSQNKYELCCGLYLEKQQHPQTPEQLMRSRYTAYSMGKIDYIKKTMKGKALVGFNELQAEQWAKSVTWVSLEVLNSNIPDPNIGYVEFAARYSEDNTIKIIHELSEFHKENDRWFYVSGVHKQGLEKTKKPKVARNAPCPCGSGKKFKNCHAK
;
A
#
# COMPACT_ATOMS: atom_id res chain seq x y z
N MET A 1 -9.03 -3.63 -18.96
CA MET A 1 -8.15 -4.23 -17.94
C MET A 1 -7.20 -3.15 -17.42
N SER A 2 -7.36 -2.72 -16.17
CA SER A 2 -6.50 -1.71 -15.54
C SER A 2 -5.22 -2.35 -14.98
N LEU A 3 -4.15 -1.55 -14.94
CA LEU A 3 -2.93 -1.91 -14.21
C LEU A 3 -3.20 -1.96 -12.72
N CYS A 4 -2.44 -2.80 -12.00
CA CYS A 4 -2.57 -2.95 -10.57
C CYS A 4 -2.09 -1.68 -9.84
N PRO A 5 -2.87 -1.13 -8.89
CA PRO A 5 -2.48 0.06 -8.13
C PRO A 5 -1.16 -0.06 -7.37
N CYS A 6 -0.74 -1.27 -7.00
CA CYS A 6 0.51 -1.52 -6.25
C CYS A 6 1.82 -1.18 -6.98
N GLY A 7 1.77 -0.64 -8.21
CA GLY A 7 2.95 -0.21 -8.96
C GLY A 7 3.74 -1.33 -9.63
N SER A 8 3.22 -2.56 -9.67
CA SER A 8 3.89 -3.74 -10.26
C SER A 8 3.91 -3.76 -11.79
N GLN A 9 3.20 -2.82 -12.45
CA GLN A 9 2.94 -2.80 -13.90
C GLN A 9 2.20 -4.03 -14.46
N ASN A 10 1.80 -4.98 -13.60
CA ASN A 10 0.96 -6.11 -13.98
C ASN A 10 -0.52 -5.71 -14.06
N LYS A 11 -1.30 -6.44 -14.85
CA LYS A 11 -2.77 -6.32 -14.83
C LYS A 11 -3.30 -6.69 -13.45
N TYR A 12 -4.31 -5.95 -12.97
CA TYR A 12 -4.90 -6.16 -11.64
C TYR A 12 -5.27 -7.64 -11.36
N GLU A 13 -5.97 -8.27 -12.30
CA GLU A 13 -6.48 -9.65 -12.21
C GLU A 13 -5.39 -10.75 -12.11
N LEU A 14 -4.17 -10.40 -12.53
CA LEU A 14 -2.97 -11.25 -12.49
C LEU A 14 -2.00 -10.83 -11.38
N CYS A 15 -2.36 -9.82 -10.58
CA CYS A 15 -1.55 -9.29 -9.49
C CYS A 15 -2.38 -9.32 -8.20
N CYS A 16 -2.72 -8.16 -7.61
CA CYS A 16 -3.42 -8.12 -6.33
C CYS A 16 -4.87 -8.66 -6.41
N GLY A 17 -5.49 -8.71 -7.59
CA GLY A 17 -6.81 -9.34 -7.79
C GLY A 17 -6.83 -10.83 -7.44
N LEU A 18 -5.69 -11.54 -7.57
CA LEU A 18 -5.55 -12.94 -7.13
C LEU A 18 -5.89 -13.11 -5.65
N TYR A 19 -5.46 -12.15 -4.82
CA TYR A 19 -5.62 -12.20 -3.38
C TYR A 19 -6.91 -11.51 -2.89
N LEU A 20 -7.31 -10.43 -3.57
CA LEU A 20 -8.46 -9.63 -3.19
C LEU A 20 -9.79 -10.21 -3.67
N GLU A 21 -9.78 -11.08 -4.68
CA GLU A 21 -11.02 -11.57 -5.33
C GLU A 21 -11.02 -13.09 -5.47
N LYS A 22 -9.88 -13.70 -5.83
CA LYS A 22 -9.78 -15.15 -6.07
C LYS A 22 -9.37 -15.96 -4.84
N GLN A 23 -9.37 -15.34 -3.66
CA GLN A 23 -9.07 -15.96 -2.37
C GLN A 23 -7.71 -16.68 -2.29
N GLN A 24 -6.77 -16.36 -3.19
CA GLN A 24 -5.39 -16.84 -3.07
C GLN A 24 -4.68 -16.11 -1.93
N HIS A 25 -3.56 -16.67 -1.47
CA HIS A 25 -2.74 -16.08 -0.42
C HIS A 25 -1.41 -15.57 -0.97
N PRO A 26 -0.97 -14.37 -0.57
CA PRO A 26 0.38 -13.90 -0.86
C PRO A 26 1.43 -14.91 -0.35
N GLN A 27 2.44 -15.20 -1.16
CA GLN A 27 3.50 -16.15 -0.85
C GLN A 27 4.73 -15.48 -0.24
N THR A 28 4.82 -14.15 -0.33
CA THR A 28 5.90 -13.33 0.23
C THR A 28 5.33 -12.14 1.02
N PRO A 29 6.09 -11.59 1.99
CA PRO A 29 5.67 -10.39 2.71
C PRO A 29 5.48 -9.20 1.77
N GLU A 30 6.30 -9.04 0.73
CA GLU A 30 6.13 -7.98 -0.27
C GLU A 30 4.80 -8.10 -1.04
N GLN A 31 4.44 -9.31 -1.48
CA GLN A 31 3.16 -9.53 -2.15
C GLN A 31 1.97 -9.15 -1.24
N LEU A 32 2.07 -9.46 0.05
CA LEU A 32 1.05 -9.06 1.02
C LEU A 32 1.03 -7.54 1.24
N MET A 33 2.19 -6.90 1.37
CA MET A 33 2.27 -5.45 1.49
C MET A 33 1.61 -4.75 0.30
N ARG A 34 1.94 -5.19 -0.92
CA ARG A 34 1.37 -4.66 -2.17
C ARG A 34 -0.14 -4.89 -2.28
N SER A 35 -0.63 -6.06 -1.88
CA SER A 35 -2.07 -6.34 -1.89
C SER A 35 -2.83 -5.53 -0.84
N ARG A 36 -2.24 -5.30 0.34
CA ARG A 36 -2.79 -4.41 1.38
C ARG A 36 -2.87 -2.96 0.90
N TYR A 37 -1.82 -2.43 0.26
CA TYR A 37 -1.90 -1.10 -0.37
C TYR A 37 -3.04 -1.03 -1.39
N THR A 38 -3.16 -2.04 -2.24
CA THR A 38 -4.23 -2.10 -3.25
C THR A 38 -5.61 -2.15 -2.60
N ALA A 39 -5.77 -2.92 -1.52
CA ALA A 39 -7.01 -2.97 -0.76
C ALA A 39 -7.40 -1.60 -0.20
N TYR A 40 -6.46 -0.86 0.41
CA TYR A 40 -6.71 0.52 0.84
C TYR A 40 -7.12 1.42 -0.34
N SER A 41 -6.40 1.35 -1.46
CA SER A 41 -6.72 2.16 -2.66
C SER A 41 -8.11 1.90 -3.25
N MET A 42 -8.68 0.73 -2.99
CA MET A 42 -10.00 0.31 -3.45
C MET A 42 -11.07 0.31 -2.34
N GLY A 43 -10.72 0.72 -1.11
CA GLY A 43 -11.62 0.64 0.05
C GLY A 43 -11.99 -0.78 0.51
N LYS A 44 -11.23 -1.82 0.12
CA LYS A 44 -11.49 -3.23 0.51
C LYS A 44 -10.97 -3.53 1.93
N ILE A 45 -11.53 -2.89 2.94
CA ILE A 45 -11.03 -2.93 4.33
C ILE A 45 -11.14 -4.32 5.00
N ASP A 46 -12.12 -5.14 4.61
CA ASP A 46 -12.22 -6.53 5.09
C ASP A 46 -10.92 -7.31 4.85
N TYR A 47 -10.24 -7.07 3.72
CA TYR A 47 -8.97 -7.71 3.42
C TYR A 47 -7.85 -7.24 4.35
N ILE A 48 -7.85 -5.95 4.70
CA ILE A 48 -6.89 -5.36 5.65
C ILE A 48 -7.00 -6.04 7.02
N LYS A 49 -8.24 -6.22 7.50
CA LYS A 49 -8.50 -6.91 8.77
C LYS A 49 -8.10 -8.39 8.70
N LYS A 50 -8.51 -9.10 7.65
CA LYS A 50 -8.22 -10.55 7.46
C LYS A 50 -6.72 -10.87 7.37
N THR A 51 -5.91 -9.90 6.96
CA THR A 51 -4.45 -10.07 6.78
C THR A 51 -3.62 -9.37 7.84
N MET A 52 -4.21 -9.08 9.00
CA MET A 52 -3.58 -8.44 10.15
C MET A 52 -3.69 -9.34 11.39
N LYS A 53 -2.68 -9.31 12.26
CA LYS A 53 -2.66 -10.07 13.51
C LYS A 53 -2.05 -9.30 14.68
N GLY A 54 -2.13 -9.90 15.87
CA GLY A 54 -1.50 -9.39 17.09
C GLY A 54 -2.07 -8.04 17.53
N LYS A 55 -1.19 -7.19 18.07
CA LYS A 55 -1.58 -5.87 18.59
C LYS A 55 -2.15 -4.96 17.50
N ALA A 56 -1.66 -5.06 16.27
CA ALA A 56 -2.19 -4.28 15.16
C ALA A 56 -3.69 -4.56 14.95
N LEU A 57 -4.12 -5.82 15.02
CA LEU A 57 -5.52 -6.20 14.86
C LEU A 57 -6.39 -5.70 16.02
N VAL A 58 -5.91 -5.81 17.26
CA VAL A 58 -6.66 -5.39 18.45
C VAL A 58 -6.94 -3.87 18.44
N GLY A 59 -5.98 -3.07 17.95
CA GLY A 59 -6.15 -1.62 17.81
C GLY A 59 -6.84 -1.17 16.52
N PHE A 60 -7.26 -2.08 15.66
CA PHE A 60 -7.76 -1.74 14.32
C PHE A 60 -9.23 -1.30 14.35
N ASN A 61 -9.49 -0.06 13.94
CA ASN A 61 -10.84 0.45 13.73
C ASN A 61 -11.18 0.43 12.23
N GLU A 62 -12.03 -0.51 11.82
CA GLU A 62 -12.43 -0.71 10.42
C GLU A 62 -13.11 0.52 9.82
N LEU A 63 -14.03 1.15 10.57
CA LEU A 63 -14.79 2.30 10.10
C LEU A 63 -13.86 3.49 9.85
N GLN A 64 -12.95 3.76 10.77
CA GLN A 64 -11.97 4.83 10.63
C GLN A 64 -11.01 4.57 9.46
N ALA A 65 -10.55 3.32 9.32
CA ALA A 65 -9.68 2.93 8.22
C ALA A 65 -10.38 3.08 6.85
N GLU A 66 -11.66 2.73 6.76
CA GLU A 66 -12.45 2.89 5.55
C GLU A 66 -12.68 4.35 5.19
N GLN A 67 -13.07 5.17 6.17
CA GLN A 67 -13.28 6.60 5.99
C GLN A 67 -12.01 7.29 5.48
N TRP A 68 -10.87 7.00 6.10
CA TRP A 68 -9.58 7.54 5.67
C TRP A 68 -9.16 7.05 4.28
N ALA A 69 -9.31 5.75 4.01
CA ALA A 69 -8.96 5.17 2.70
C ALA A 69 -9.74 5.82 1.55
N LYS A 70 -11.00 6.24 1.80
CA LYS A 70 -11.87 6.93 0.84
C LYS A 70 -11.65 8.45 0.80
N SER A 71 -11.13 9.07 1.86
CA SER A 71 -10.91 10.52 1.91
C SER A 71 -9.68 10.95 1.10
N VAL A 72 -8.69 10.07 0.99
CA VAL A 72 -7.44 10.35 0.28
C VAL A 72 -7.45 9.79 -1.15
N THR A 73 -6.63 10.39 -2.02
CA THR A 73 -6.37 9.84 -3.36
C THR A 73 -5.03 9.13 -3.35
N TRP A 74 -5.04 7.80 -3.44
CA TRP A 74 -3.82 6.99 -3.51
C TRP A 74 -3.10 7.23 -4.83
N VAL A 75 -1.80 7.54 -4.79
CA VAL A 75 -1.02 7.95 -5.96
C VAL A 75 -0.07 6.86 -6.41
N SER A 76 0.81 6.39 -5.52
CA SER A 76 1.75 5.32 -5.86
C SER A 76 2.24 4.57 -4.65
N LEU A 77 2.78 3.37 -4.90
CA LEU A 77 3.52 2.57 -3.95
C LEU A 77 4.91 2.30 -4.51
N GLU A 78 5.91 2.50 -3.66
CA GLU A 78 7.30 2.14 -3.93
C GLU A 78 7.78 1.22 -2.81
N VAL A 79 8.20 0.00 -3.15
CA VAL A 79 8.86 -0.91 -2.21
C VAL A 79 10.35 -0.63 -2.30
N LEU A 80 10.93 -0.20 -1.18
CA LEU A 80 12.34 0.19 -1.06
C LEU A 80 13.23 -1.01 -0.74
N ASN A 81 12.72 -1.91 0.11
CA ASN A 81 13.40 -3.14 0.46
C ASN A 81 12.39 -4.22 0.88
N SER A 82 12.70 -5.48 0.60
CA SER A 82 11.99 -6.62 1.19
C SER A 82 12.97 -7.75 1.48
N ASN A 83 12.88 -8.30 2.69
CA ASN A 83 13.74 -9.39 3.12
C ASN A 83 12.99 -10.36 4.03
N ILE A 84 13.47 -11.61 4.03
CA ILE A 84 12.94 -12.72 4.83
C ILE A 84 14.13 -13.32 5.60
N PRO A 85 14.50 -12.73 6.75
CA PRO A 85 15.62 -13.22 7.56
C PRO A 85 15.34 -14.58 8.22
N ASP A 86 14.06 -14.91 8.42
CA ASP A 86 13.60 -16.20 8.95
C ASP A 86 12.45 -16.72 8.06
N PRO A 87 12.29 -18.04 7.86
CA PRO A 87 11.21 -18.60 7.05
C PRO A 87 9.81 -18.11 7.42
N ASN A 88 9.60 -17.70 8.68
CA ASN A 88 8.34 -17.23 9.20
C ASN A 88 8.31 -15.73 9.57
N ILE A 89 9.40 -14.99 9.37
CA ILE A 89 9.46 -13.54 9.66
C ILE A 89 10.03 -12.81 8.45
N GLY A 90 9.30 -11.79 7.99
CA GLY A 90 9.68 -10.97 6.86
C GLY A 90 9.44 -9.49 7.13
N TYR A 91 10.20 -8.65 6.44
CA TYR A 91 10.08 -7.20 6.54
C TYR A 91 9.94 -6.57 5.15
N VAL A 92 9.20 -5.47 5.09
CA VAL A 92 9.05 -4.67 3.87
C VAL A 92 9.16 -3.20 4.23
N GLU A 93 10.17 -2.53 3.66
CA GLU A 93 10.27 -1.08 3.71
C GLU A 93 9.64 -0.49 2.46
N PHE A 94 8.74 0.48 2.62
CA PHE A 94 8.02 1.07 1.49
C PHE A 94 7.69 2.55 1.70
N ALA A 95 7.41 3.23 0.60
CA ALA A 95 6.89 4.58 0.55
C ALA A 95 5.55 4.57 -0.22
N ALA A 96 4.44 4.77 0.49
CA ALA A 96 3.11 4.93 -0.10
C ALA A 96 2.78 6.43 -0.22
N ARG A 97 2.55 6.91 -1.44
CA ARG A 97 2.21 8.31 -1.73
C ARG A 97 0.71 8.44 -1.92
N TYR A 98 0.13 9.46 -1.29
CA TYR A 98 -1.28 9.80 -1.43
C TYR A 98 -1.45 11.32 -1.46
N SER A 99 -2.51 11.77 -2.12
CA SER A 99 -2.91 13.18 -2.18
C SER A 99 -4.07 13.42 -1.22
N GLU A 100 -3.90 14.40 -0.35
CA GLU A 100 -4.92 14.91 0.57
C GLU A 100 -4.87 16.44 0.50
N ASP A 101 -6.02 17.07 0.23
CA ASP A 101 -6.12 18.52 0.01
C ASP A 101 -5.11 19.06 -1.03
N ASN A 102 -4.98 18.35 -2.15
CA ASN A 102 -4.02 18.64 -3.23
C ASN A 102 -2.55 18.71 -2.78
N THR A 103 -2.23 18.12 -1.63
CA THR A 103 -0.88 17.97 -1.11
C THR A 103 -0.48 16.49 -1.11
N ILE A 104 0.66 16.18 -1.71
CA ILE A 104 1.23 14.83 -1.63
C ILE A 104 1.82 14.62 -0.23
N LYS A 105 1.33 13.58 0.43
CA LYS A 105 1.85 13.02 1.67
C LYS A 105 2.45 11.65 1.39
N ILE A 106 3.37 11.21 2.26
CA ILE A 106 4.11 9.96 2.11
C ILE A 106 4.02 9.20 3.43
N ILE A 107 3.64 7.93 3.36
CA ILE A 107 3.81 6.96 4.45
C ILE A 107 5.10 6.21 4.14
N HIS A 108 6.16 6.52 4.89
CA HIS A 108 7.42 5.75 4.85
C HIS A 108 7.45 4.85 6.07
N GLU A 109 7.40 3.55 5.84
CA GLU A 109 7.27 2.56 6.91
C GLU A 109 8.14 1.33 6.64
N LEU A 110 8.68 0.76 7.71
CA LEU A 110 9.20 -0.60 7.74
C LEU A 110 8.17 -1.49 8.44
N SER A 111 7.43 -2.28 7.66
CA SER A 111 6.46 -3.24 8.17
C SER A 111 7.11 -4.58 8.50
N GLU A 112 6.60 -5.22 9.53
CA GLU A 112 6.90 -6.59 9.95
C GLU A 112 5.73 -7.52 9.64
N PHE A 113 6.07 -8.68 9.08
CA PHE A 113 5.13 -9.71 8.69
C PHE A 113 5.54 -11.06 9.26
N HIS A 114 4.57 -11.81 9.77
CA HIS A 114 4.77 -13.17 10.26
C HIS A 114 4.02 -14.18 9.38
N LYS A 115 4.60 -15.36 9.16
CA LYS A 115 3.99 -16.46 8.43
C LYS A 115 3.45 -17.49 9.42
N GLU A 116 2.17 -17.84 9.27
CA GLU A 116 1.51 -18.89 10.06
C GLU A 116 0.62 -19.73 9.14
N ASN A 117 0.71 -21.06 9.22
CA ASN A 117 -0.05 -21.98 8.36
C ASN A 117 0.05 -21.61 6.87
N ASP A 118 1.27 -21.34 6.42
CA ASP A 118 1.60 -20.89 5.07
C ASP A 118 0.96 -19.57 4.60
N ARG A 119 0.54 -18.72 5.55
CA ARG A 119 -0.04 -17.41 5.25
C ARG A 119 0.71 -16.30 5.97
N TRP A 120 1.06 -15.26 5.21
CA TRP A 120 1.64 -14.04 5.78
C TRP A 120 0.56 -13.16 6.42
N PHE A 121 0.90 -12.50 7.52
CA PHE A 121 0.08 -11.53 8.22
C PHE A 121 0.90 -10.30 8.57
N TYR A 122 0.31 -9.11 8.45
CA TYR A 122 0.88 -7.88 8.97
C TYR A 122 0.76 -7.87 10.49
N VAL A 123 1.87 -7.63 11.19
CA VAL A 123 1.94 -7.68 12.67
C VAL A 123 2.20 -6.31 13.25
N SER A 124 3.17 -5.59 12.70
CA SER A 124 3.57 -4.27 13.20
C SER A 124 4.24 -3.47 12.09
N GLY A 125 4.43 -2.17 12.31
CA GLY A 125 5.13 -1.29 11.40
C GLY A 125 5.67 -0.08 12.13
N VAL A 126 6.85 0.39 11.72
CA VAL A 126 7.47 1.59 12.28
C VAL A 126 7.61 2.66 11.22
N HIS A 127 7.11 3.85 11.51
CA HIS A 127 7.30 5.01 10.64
C HIS A 127 8.79 5.39 10.60
N LYS A 128 9.34 5.44 9.39
CA LYS A 128 10.74 5.81 9.15
C LYS A 128 10.79 7.32 8.91
N GLN A 129 11.56 8.01 9.73
CA GLN A 129 11.85 9.43 9.51
C GLN A 129 12.93 9.55 8.43
N GLY A 130 12.74 10.46 7.46
CA GLY A 130 13.77 10.74 6.45
C GLY A 130 13.22 11.24 5.13
N LEU A 131 12.20 10.58 4.58
CA LEU A 131 11.57 11.05 3.33
C LEU A 131 10.75 12.34 3.52
N GLU A 132 10.23 12.58 4.73
CA GLU A 132 9.42 13.76 5.06
C GLU A 132 10.21 15.08 5.11
N LYS A 133 11.54 15.02 5.31
CA LYS A 133 12.40 16.21 5.43
C LYS A 133 12.73 16.85 4.09
N THR A 134 12.42 16.18 2.98
CA THR A 134 12.42 16.82 1.66
C THR A 134 11.10 17.58 1.51
N LYS A 135 11.15 18.89 1.23
CA LYS A 135 9.96 19.75 1.03
C LYS A 135 8.86 18.98 0.29
N LYS A 136 7.69 18.76 0.92
CA LYS A 136 6.52 18.09 0.31
C LYS A 136 6.36 18.60 -1.13
N PRO A 137 6.73 17.80 -2.16
CA PRO A 137 6.77 18.35 -3.50
C PRO A 137 5.34 18.58 -3.95
N LYS A 138 4.94 19.84 -4.14
CA LYS A 138 3.72 20.16 -4.88
C LYS A 138 3.96 19.68 -6.31
N VAL A 139 3.37 18.54 -6.67
CA VAL A 139 3.41 18.05 -8.04
C VAL A 139 2.69 19.08 -8.90
N ALA A 140 3.42 19.73 -9.80
CA ALA A 140 2.84 20.72 -10.69
C ALA A 140 1.71 20.10 -11.52
N ARG A 141 0.59 20.80 -11.68
CA ARG A 141 -0.62 20.29 -12.39
C ARG A 141 -0.32 19.68 -13.77
N ASN A 142 0.69 20.20 -14.49
CA ASN A 142 1.07 19.73 -15.82
C ASN A 142 2.21 18.69 -15.85
N ALA A 143 2.84 18.37 -14.71
CA ALA A 143 3.92 17.38 -14.64
C ALA A 143 3.39 15.95 -14.88
N PRO A 144 4.24 15.00 -15.31
CA PRO A 144 3.90 13.58 -15.35
C PRO A 144 3.38 13.09 -14.00
N CYS A 145 2.33 12.28 -14.01
CA CYS A 145 1.72 11.81 -12.79
C CYS A 145 2.62 10.77 -12.09
N PRO A 146 2.88 10.88 -10.76
CA PRO A 146 3.74 9.96 -10.04
C PRO A 146 3.21 8.52 -9.93
N CYS A 147 1.96 8.27 -10.35
CA CYS A 147 1.40 6.92 -10.42
C CYS A 147 1.94 6.08 -11.60
N GLY A 148 2.74 6.69 -12.50
CA GLY A 148 3.27 5.99 -13.67
C GLY A 148 2.27 5.82 -14.83
N SER A 149 1.10 6.47 -14.79
CA SER A 149 0.08 6.34 -15.85
C SER A 149 0.45 6.98 -17.19
N GLY A 150 1.55 7.74 -17.25
CA GLY A 150 1.93 8.56 -18.41
C GLY A 150 1.07 9.83 -18.60
N LYS A 151 0.02 10.04 -17.81
CA LYS A 151 -0.85 11.23 -17.89
C LYS A 151 -0.26 12.41 -17.11
N LYS A 152 -0.67 13.63 -17.47
CA LYS A 152 -0.43 14.84 -16.63
C LYS A 152 -1.15 14.71 -15.30
N PHE A 153 -0.57 15.21 -14.21
CA PHE A 153 -1.13 15.09 -12.86
C PHE A 153 -2.59 15.59 -12.77
N LYS A 154 -2.91 16.73 -13.40
CA LYS A 154 -4.28 17.28 -13.47
C LYS A 154 -5.32 16.41 -14.19
N ASN A 155 -4.87 15.50 -15.06
CA ASN A 155 -5.73 14.58 -15.80
C ASN A 155 -5.74 13.18 -15.16
N CYS A 156 -5.22 13.05 -13.93
CA CYS A 156 -5.03 11.76 -13.28
C CYS A 156 -5.38 11.80 -11.78
N HIS A 157 -4.60 12.53 -10.97
CA HIS A 157 -4.71 12.51 -9.51
C HIS A 157 -4.78 13.89 -8.84
N ALA A 158 -4.74 15.00 -9.60
CA ALA A 158 -5.10 16.31 -9.07
C ALA A 158 -6.63 16.46 -9.13
N LYS A 159 -7.25 16.81 -8.00
CA LYS A 159 -8.64 17.29 -7.98
C LYS A 159 -8.66 18.78 -8.36
#